data_AF-A0A091WB95-F1
#
_entry.id   AF-A0A091WB95-F1
#
_cell.length_a   1.000
_cell.length_b   1.000
_cell.length_c   1.000
_cell.angle_alpha   90.00
_cell.angle_beta   90.00
_cell.angle_gamma   90.00
#
_symmetry.space_group_name_H-M   'P 1'
#
loop_
_entity.id
_entity.type
_entity.pdbx_description
1 polymer ?
#
loop_
_entity_poly.entity_id
_entity_poly.type
_entity_poly.pdbx_seq_one_letter_code
_entity_poly.pdbx_strand_id
1 'polypeptide(L)'
;MASGGQKRIIQLTGFEKREKKALLKWLFKLDCVFLDNKKYRNCTHLIAKKLCKSEKFLAACAAGKWILTKEYIINSAESGRWLDETTYEWGYEIERDTHYSPQMQSAPKRWREELTHSSAPGAFHKWKVVLSVKEGDKQMASIRRVLQAGKATICSSQNAERNVTHVFINNKIFPMQNKKSLSEARCYPLQYLGDYLLEVSKLQN
;
A
#
# COMPACT_ATOMS: atom_id res chain seq x y z
N MET A 1 -22.45 -24.57 9.37
CA MET A 1 -23.03 -23.40 8.69
C MET A 1 -21.86 -22.52 8.23
N ALA A 2 -21.64 -22.38 6.92
CA ALA A 2 -20.55 -21.55 6.42
C ALA A 2 -20.90 -20.08 6.69
N SER A 3 -20.16 -19.42 7.58
CA SER A 3 -20.29 -17.97 7.76
C SER A 3 -20.09 -17.33 6.40
N GLY A 4 -21.06 -16.54 5.94
CA GLY A 4 -20.99 -15.75 4.70
C GLY A 4 -19.91 -14.68 4.80
N GLY A 5 -18.64 -15.12 4.76
CA GLY A 5 -17.48 -14.25 4.77
C GLY A 5 -17.38 -13.52 3.43
N GLN A 6 -16.98 -12.26 3.48
CA GLN A 6 -16.72 -11.46 2.29
C GLN A 6 -15.73 -12.19 1.37
N LYS A 7 -16.09 -12.32 0.09
CA LYS A 7 -15.25 -13.02 -0.91
C LYS A 7 -13.86 -12.40 -0.97
N ARG A 8 -12.81 -13.21 -0.81
CA ARG A 8 -11.42 -12.73 -0.82
C ARG A 8 -11.01 -12.31 -2.22
N ILE A 9 -10.58 -11.06 -2.36
CA ILE A 9 -9.99 -10.50 -3.57
C ILE A 9 -8.48 -10.45 -3.38
N ILE A 10 -7.74 -11.21 -4.18
CA ILE A 10 -6.30 -11.46 -4.06
C ILE A 10 -5.52 -10.72 -5.15
N GLN A 11 -4.45 -10.01 -4.75
CA GLN A 11 -3.38 -9.59 -5.66
C GLN A 11 -2.04 -10.15 -5.22
N LEU A 12 -1.11 -10.31 -6.17
CA LEU A 12 0.26 -10.78 -5.91
C LEU A 12 1.28 -9.68 -6.22
N THR A 13 2.36 -9.58 -5.45
CA THR A 13 3.51 -8.70 -5.69
C THR A 13 4.84 -9.41 -5.42
N GLY A 14 5.87 -9.10 -6.23
CA GLY A 14 7.23 -9.58 -6.01
C GLY A 14 7.53 -11.01 -6.46
N PHE A 15 6.55 -11.74 -7.03
CA PHE A 15 6.73 -13.09 -7.54
C PHE A 15 7.11 -13.11 -9.02
N GLU A 16 8.01 -14.02 -9.39
CA GLU A 16 8.34 -14.29 -10.78
C GLU A 16 7.21 -15.06 -11.49
N LYS A 17 7.27 -15.13 -12.83
CA LYS A 17 6.22 -15.77 -13.65
C LYS A 17 5.97 -17.23 -13.25
N ARG A 18 7.03 -18.00 -12.95
CA ARG A 18 6.92 -19.41 -12.54
C ARG A 18 6.27 -19.56 -11.17
N GLU A 19 6.73 -18.79 -10.18
CA GLU A 19 6.17 -18.78 -8.82
C GLU A 19 4.71 -18.35 -8.81
N LYS A 20 4.38 -17.29 -9.56
CA LYS A 20 3.00 -16.83 -9.74
C LYS A 20 2.12 -17.92 -10.30
N LYS A 21 2.58 -18.66 -11.34
CA LYS A 21 1.84 -19.78 -11.92
C LYS A 21 1.61 -20.89 -10.89
N ALA A 22 2.57 -21.16 -10.02
CA ALA A 22 2.41 -22.13 -8.93
C ALA A 22 1.37 -21.67 -7.91
N LEU A 23 1.40 -20.41 -7.46
CA LEU A 23 0.39 -19.87 -6.53
C LEU A 23 -1.02 -19.88 -7.12
N LEU A 24 -1.16 -19.65 -8.43
CA LEU A 24 -2.46 -19.72 -9.08
C LEU A 24 -3.08 -21.11 -9.00
N LYS A 25 -2.28 -22.18 -9.12
CA LYS A 25 -2.77 -23.56 -8.96
C LYS A 25 -3.40 -23.79 -7.58
N TRP A 26 -2.85 -23.16 -6.54
CA TRP A 26 -3.41 -23.23 -5.19
C TRP A 26 -4.66 -22.37 -5.04
N LEU A 27 -4.64 -21.14 -5.57
CA LEU A 27 -5.82 -20.26 -5.56
C LEU A 27 -7.03 -20.86 -6.28
N PHE A 28 -6.84 -21.67 -7.33
CA PHE A 28 -7.93 -22.37 -8.00
C PHE A 28 -8.69 -23.36 -7.10
N LYS A 29 -8.09 -23.79 -5.99
CA LYS A 29 -8.74 -24.69 -5.02
C LYS A 29 -9.57 -23.93 -3.97
N LEU A 30 -9.55 -22.60 -4.00
CA LEU A 30 -10.16 -21.75 -2.97
C LEU A 30 -11.16 -20.77 -3.60
N ASP A 31 -12.27 -20.51 -2.91
CA ASP A 31 -13.22 -19.51 -3.37
C ASP A 31 -12.68 -18.09 -3.17
N CYS A 32 -12.19 -17.49 -4.26
CA CYS A 32 -11.66 -16.12 -4.29
C CYS A 32 -11.76 -15.48 -5.68
N VAL A 33 -11.44 -14.19 -5.75
CA VAL A 33 -11.23 -13.44 -6.98
C VAL A 33 -9.76 -13.09 -7.09
N PHE A 34 -9.08 -13.57 -8.13
CA PHE A 34 -7.70 -13.19 -8.40
C PHE A 34 -7.63 -12.03 -9.40
N LEU A 35 -6.98 -10.93 -9.02
CA LEU A 35 -6.80 -9.76 -9.89
C LEU A 35 -5.43 -9.80 -10.58
N ASP A 36 -5.40 -10.31 -11.82
CA ASP A 36 -4.19 -10.31 -12.66
C ASP A 36 -3.92 -8.96 -13.32
N ASN A 37 -3.55 -7.95 -12.53
CA ASN A 37 -3.11 -6.67 -13.05
C ASN A 37 -1.72 -6.31 -12.52
N LYS A 38 -0.93 -5.61 -13.35
CA LYS A 38 0.35 -5.05 -12.92
C LYS A 38 0.17 -3.89 -11.92
N LYS A 39 -0.88 -3.08 -12.12
CA LYS A 39 -1.25 -1.95 -11.27
C LYS A 39 -2.02 -2.44 -10.03
N TYR A 40 -1.95 -1.68 -8.95
CA TYR A 40 -2.79 -1.90 -7.78
C TYR A 40 -4.27 -1.74 -8.15
N ARG A 41 -5.09 -2.62 -7.57
CA ARG A 41 -6.55 -2.56 -7.55
C ARG A 41 -6.99 -2.81 -6.11
N ASN A 42 -8.14 -2.29 -5.71
CA ASN A 42 -8.67 -2.39 -4.34
C ASN A 42 -8.97 -3.86 -3.95
N CYS A 43 -7.92 -4.61 -3.64
CA CYS A 43 -7.95 -5.97 -3.15
C CYS A 43 -8.21 -5.99 -1.65
N THR A 44 -8.60 -7.16 -1.15
CA THR A 44 -8.73 -7.43 0.30
C THR A 44 -7.43 -7.97 0.87
N HIS A 45 -6.69 -8.75 0.07
CA HIS A 45 -5.45 -9.39 0.46
C HIS A 45 -4.40 -9.18 -0.65
N LEU A 46 -3.23 -8.72 -0.26
CA LEU A 46 -2.05 -8.68 -1.09
C LEU A 46 -1.07 -9.75 -0.60
N ILE A 47 -0.74 -10.71 -1.45
CA ILE A 47 0.33 -11.66 -1.12
C ILE A 47 1.64 -11.09 -1.65
N ALA A 48 2.61 -10.96 -0.77
CA ALA A 48 3.91 -10.40 -1.05
C ALA A 48 5.00 -11.45 -0.83
N LYS A 49 5.87 -11.63 -1.83
CA LYS A 49 7.04 -12.52 -1.71
C LYS A 49 8.01 -12.05 -0.62
N LYS A 50 8.13 -10.73 -0.48
CA LYS A 50 9.03 -10.04 0.44
C LYS A 50 8.54 -8.60 0.67
N LEU A 51 9.03 -7.97 1.72
CA LEU A 51 8.86 -6.54 1.94
C LEU A 51 9.49 -5.75 0.78
N CYS A 52 8.75 -4.78 0.24
CA CYS A 52 9.21 -4.00 -0.90
C CYS A 52 8.50 -2.64 -1.01
N LYS A 53 9.03 -1.75 -1.85
CA LYS A 53 8.46 -0.42 -2.13
C LYS A 53 7.65 -0.39 -3.44
N SER A 54 7.03 -1.51 -3.82
CA SER A 54 6.22 -1.59 -5.04
C SER A 54 4.91 -0.80 -4.89
N GLU A 55 4.32 -0.37 -6.01
CA GLU A 55 3.01 0.31 -6.01
C GLU A 55 1.96 -0.48 -5.22
N LYS A 56 1.86 -1.79 -5.48
CA LYS A 56 0.87 -2.64 -4.82
C LYS A 56 1.10 -2.72 -3.32
N PHE A 57 2.35 -2.87 -2.90
CA PHE A 57 2.71 -2.99 -1.49
C PHE A 57 2.38 -1.70 -0.74
N LEU A 58 2.83 -0.55 -1.24
CA LEU A 58 2.57 0.75 -0.63
C LEU A 58 1.07 1.08 -0.62
N ALA A 59 0.35 0.82 -1.71
CA ALA A 59 -1.09 1.04 -1.78
C ALA A 59 -1.88 0.14 -0.82
N ALA A 60 -1.47 -1.12 -0.66
CA ALA A 60 -2.08 -2.05 0.29
C ALA A 60 -1.83 -1.62 1.74
N CYS A 61 -0.62 -1.18 2.10
CA CYS A 61 -0.34 -0.59 3.42
C CYS A 61 -1.22 0.64 3.65
N ALA A 62 -1.21 1.57 2.70
CA ALA A 62 -1.97 2.82 2.81
C ALA A 62 -3.49 2.60 2.97
N ALA A 63 -4.01 1.50 2.42
CA ALA A 63 -5.43 1.15 2.50
C ALA A 63 -5.76 0.13 3.61
N GLY A 64 -4.80 -0.23 4.47
CA GLY A 64 -4.99 -1.16 5.58
C GLY A 64 -5.41 -2.56 5.15
N LYS A 65 -4.88 -3.05 4.02
CA LYS A 65 -5.20 -4.40 3.54
C LYS A 65 -4.35 -5.44 4.25
N TRP A 66 -4.84 -6.68 4.29
CA TRP A 66 -4.01 -7.82 4.67
C TRP A 66 -2.85 -7.96 3.68
N ILE A 67 -1.61 -7.87 4.19
CA ILE A 67 -0.41 -8.17 3.40
C ILE A 67 0.24 -9.41 3.96
N LEU A 68 0.15 -10.51 3.22
CA LEU A 68 0.48 -11.84 3.74
C LEU A 68 1.62 -12.49 2.95
N THR A 69 2.24 -13.48 3.57
CA THR A 69 3.19 -14.38 2.90
C THR A 69 2.46 -15.38 2.00
N LYS A 70 3.21 -16.11 1.16
CA LYS A 70 2.63 -17.08 0.22
C LYS A 70 2.05 -18.32 0.91
N GLU A 71 2.56 -18.63 2.09
CA GLU A 71 2.17 -19.76 2.92
C GLU A 71 0.68 -19.68 3.28
N TYR A 72 0.11 -18.47 3.40
CA TYR A 72 -1.32 -18.28 3.58
C TYR A 72 -2.16 -18.97 2.50
N ILE A 73 -1.78 -18.81 1.22
CA ILE A 73 -2.46 -19.45 0.09
C ILE A 73 -2.27 -20.96 0.16
N ILE A 74 -1.02 -21.40 0.33
CA ILE A 74 -0.64 -22.81 0.25
C ILE A 74 -1.36 -23.59 1.36
N ASN A 75 -1.20 -23.18 2.61
CA ASN A 75 -1.75 -23.86 3.77
C ASN A 75 -3.28 -23.81 3.78
N SER A 76 -3.90 -22.70 3.33
CA SER A 76 -5.36 -22.63 3.15
C SER A 76 -5.85 -23.61 2.09
N ALA A 77 -5.16 -23.69 0.96
CA ALA A 77 -5.55 -24.60 -0.13
C ALA A 77 -5.36 -26.08 0.26
N GLU A 78 -4.33 -26.40 1.03
CA GLU A 78 -4.12 -27.74 1.60
C GLU A 78 -5.19 -28.08 2.65
N SER A 79 -5.60 -27.11 3.46
CA SER A 79 -6.66 -27.27 4.46
C SER A 79 -8.08 -27.28 3.86
N GLY A 80 -8.22 -27.02 2.55
CA GLY A 80 -9.51 -26.92 1.87
C GLY A 80 -10.39 -25.74 2.32
N ARG A 81 -9.83 -24.79 3.07
CA ARG A 81 -10.54 -23.60 3.58
C ARG A 81 -9.57 -22.45 3.83
N TRP A 82 -10.07 -21.22 3.82
CA TRP A 82 -9.30 -20.07 4.26
C TRP A 82 -8.94 -20.21 5.75
N LEU A 83 -7.65 -20.12 6.05
CA LEU A 83 -7.14 -20.04 7.41
C LEU A 83 -7.22 -18.60 7.93
N ASP A 84 -6.91 -18.42 9.22
CA ASP A 84 -6.77 -17.10 9.82
C ASP A 84 -5.54 -16.38 9.22
N GLU A 85 -5.67 -15.09 8.92
CA GLU A 85 -4.64 -14.29 8.28
C GLU A 85 -3.45 -13.96 9.22
N THR A 86 -3.67 -13.93 10.53
CA THR A 86 -2.80 -13.26 11.52
C THR A 86 -1.36 -13.79 11.48
N THR A 87 -1.17 -15.11 11.52
CA THR A 87 0.17 -15.73 11.56
C THR A 87 0.93 -15.65 10.24
N TYR A 88 0.24 -15.28 9.15
CA TYR A 88 0.84 -15.12 7.83
C TYR A 88 1.09 -13.65 7.47
N GLU A 89 0.71 -12.73 8.34
CA GLU A 89 0.81 -11.31 8.07
C GLU A 89 2.26 -10.83 8.17
N TRP A 90 2.68 -10.03 7.19
CA TRP A 90 3.94 -9.30 7.29
C TRP A 90 3.87 -8.32 8.48
N GLY A 91 4.74 -8.53 9.47
CA GLY A 91 4.74 -7.82 10.74
C GLY A 91 4.09 -8.59 11.89
N TYR A 92 3.65 -9.83 11.68
CA TYR A 92 3.26 -10.74 12.77
C TYR A 92 4.44 -10.96 13.73
N GLU A 93 5.59 -11.30 13.17
CA GLU A 93 6.89 -11.40 13.86
C GLU A 93 7.89 -10.44 13.21
N ILE A 94 8.81 -9.92 14.02
CA ILE A 94 9.91 -9.06 13.59
C ILE A 94 11.20 -9.85 13.69
N GLU A 95 11.79 -10.16 12.55
CA GLU A 95 13.04 -10.92 12.45
C GLU A 95 14.24 -10.00 12.68
N ARG A 96 15.16 -10.42 13.55
CA ARG A 96 16.35 -9.61 13.92
C ARG A 96 17.45 -9.65 12.87
N ASP A 97 17.59 -10.76 12.15
CA ASP A 97 18.72 -11.02 11.25
C ASP A 97 18.38 -10.75 9.76
N THR A 98 17.58 -9.72 9.50
CA THR A 98 17.22 -9.31 8.13
C THR A 98 17.77 -7.94 7.79
N HIS A 99 17.86 -7.65 6.48
CA HIS A 99 18.24 -6.33 5.99
C HIS A 99 17.11 -5.30 6.09
N TYR A 100 15.93 -5.67 6.62
CA TYR A 100 14.77 -4.79 6.75
C TYR A 100 14.73 -4.18 8.15
N SER A 101 14.44 -2.87 8.23
CA SER A 101 14.20 -2.22 9.52
C SER A 101 12.99 -2.83 10.25
N PRO A 102 12.98 -2.89 11.59
CA PRO A 102 11.79 -3.29 12.36
C PRO A 102 10.52 -2.50 11.99
N GLN A 103 10.68 -1.22 11.64
CA GLN A 103 9.61 -0.32 11.22
C GLN A 103 9.01 -0.79 9.89
N MET A 104 9.85 -1.14 8.91
CA MET A 104 9.42 -1.63 7.61
C MET A 104 8.75 -3.01 7.73
N GLN A 105 9.29 -3.88 8.59
CA GLN A 105 8.72 -5.20 8.87
C GLN A 105 7.32 -5.11 9.47
N SER A 106 7.15 -4.26 10.50
CA SER A 106 5.87 -4.06 11.17
C SER A 106 4.85 -3.25 10.35
N ALA A 107 5.27 -2.56 9.29
CA ALA A 107 4.44 -1.58 8.58
C ALA A 107 3.07 -2.11 8.09
N PRO A 108 2.97 -3.32 7.49
CA PRO A 108 1.67 -3.79 6.99
C PRO A 108 0.66 -4.01 8.09
N LYS A 109 1.02 -4.80 9.11
CA LYS A 109 0.20 -5.04 10.31
C LYS A 109 -0.14 -3.73 11.02
N ARG A 110 0.86 -2.88 11.25
CA ARG A 110 0.68 -1.56 11.91
C ARG A 110 -0.36 -0.70 11.22
N TRP A 111 -0.31 -0.57 9.89
CA TRP A 111 -1.31 0.24 9.17
C TRP A 111 -2.70 -0.41 9.14
N ARG A 112 -2.80 -1.73 8.99
CA ARG A 112 -4.09 -2.43 9.08
C ARG A 112 -4.74 -2.19 10.44
N GLU A 113 -3.99 -2.39 11.52
CA GLU A 113 -4.48 -2.21 12.89
C GLU A 113 -4.85 -0.75 13.16
N GLU A 114 -3.97 0.19 12.86
CA GLU A 114 -4.23 1.62 13.06
C GLU A 114 -5.52 2.07 12.36
N LEU A 115 -5.71 1.69 11.10
CA LEU A 115 -6.89 2.09 10.32
C LEU A 115 -8.17 1.39 10.82
N THR A 116 -8.05 0.17 11.35
CA THR A 116 -9.16 -0.54 11.98
C THR A 116 -9.55 0.15 13.30
N HIS A 117 -8.59 0.44 14.17
CA HIS A 117 -8.86 1.05 15.48
C HIS A 117 -9.38 2.49 15.36
N SER A 118 -8.77 3.30 14.50
CA SER A 118 -9.19 4.69 14.29
C SER A 118 -10.43 4.84 13.41
N SER A 119 -10.89 3.77 12.77
CA SER A 119 -11.92 3.80 11.71
C SER A 119 -11.60 4.76 10.55
N ALA A 120 -10.32 5.13 10.39
CA ALA A 120 -9.90 6.00 9.31
C ALA A 120 -9.98 5.25 7.97
N PRO A 121 -10.46 5.89 6.89
CA PRO A 121 -10.71 5.20 5.63
C PRO A 121 -9.42 4.90 4.84
N GLY A 122 -8.28 5.44 5.26
CA GLY A 122 -6.95 5.22 4.68
C GLY A 122 -5.87 6.10 5.31
N ALA A 123 -4.60 5.74 5.14
CA ALA A 123 -3.43 6.36 5.77
C ALA A 123 -3.24 7.86 5.44
N PHE A 124 -3.83 8.30 4.33
CA PHE A 124 -3.72 9.66 3.79
C PHE A 124 -5.07 10.38 3.76
N HIS A 125 -6.07 9.93 4.54
CA HIS A 125 -7.43 10.47 4.45
C HIS A 125 -7.55 11.97 4.78
N LYS A 126 -6.56 12.54 5.48
CA LYS A 126 -6.47 13.99 5.76
C LYS A 126 -5.60 14.75 4.77
N TRP A 127 -5.01 14.08 3.78
CA TRP A 127 -4.10 14.70 2.83
C TRP A 127 -4.86 15.27 1.64
N LYS A 128 -4.64 16.57 1.39
CA LYS A 128 -4.96 17.25 0.14
C LYS A 128 -3.67 17.42 -0.66
N VAL A 129 -3.63 16.81 -1.84
CA VAL A 129 -2.39 16.55 -2.56
C VAL A 129 -2.44 17.10 -3.98
N VAL A 130 -1.44 17.90 -4.33
CA VAL A 130 -1.17 18.27 -5.72
C VAL A 130 -0.06 17.38 -6.27
N LEU A 131 -0.31 16.81 -7.45
CA LEU A 131 0.67 16.02 -8.19
C LEU A 131 1.06 16.77 -9.46
N SER A 132 2.35 17.08 -9.62
CA SER A 132 2.88 17.61 -10.88
C SER A 132 2.99 16.48 -11.91
N VAL A 133 1.86 16.10 -12.52
CA VAL A 133 1.80 15.02 -13.51
C VAL A 133 2.10 15.58 -14.90
N LYS A 134 3.20 15.13 -15.52
CA LYS A 134 3.34 15.20 -16.98
C LYS A 134 2.59 14.02 -17.59
N GLU A 135 1.92 14.24 -18.72
CA GLU A 135 1.23 13.17 -19.43
C GLU A 135 2.19 12.01 -19.75
N GLY A 136 1.73 10.76 -19.59
CA GLY A 136 2.55 9.57 -19.81
C GLY A 136 3.53 9.20 -18.67
N ASP A 137 3.63 9.99 -17.59
CA ASP A 137 4.51 9.66 -16.45
C ASP A 137 3.95 8.47 -15.64
N LYS A 138 4.46 7.27 -15.96
CA LYS A 138 4.07 6.01 -15.32
C LYS A 138 4.37 5.99 -13.81
N GLN A 139 5.42 6.68 -13.37
CA GLN A 139 5.80 6.76 -11.96
C GLN A 139 4.79 7.62 -11.21
N MET A 140 4.45 8.80 -11.74
CA MET A 140 3.44 9.67 -11.14
C MET A 140 2.05 9.02 -11.14
N ALA A 141 1.71 8.25 -12.17
CA ALA A 141 0.47 7.48 -12.18
C ALA A 141 0.45 6.39 -11.08
N SER A 142 1.59 5.75 -10.80
CA SER A 142 1.75 4.80 -9.68
C SER A 142 1.56 5.50 -8.33
N ILE A 143 2.23 6.63 -8.13
CA ILE A 143 2.13 7.45 -6.93
C ILE A 143 0.68 7.90 -6.69
N ARG A 144 -0.02 8.37 -7.73
CA ARG A 144 -1.43 8.72 -7.67
C ARG A 144 -2.29 7.56 -7.15
N ARG A 145 -2.05 6.33 -7.62
CA ARG A 145 -2.80 5.14 -7.16
C ARG A 145 -2.54 4.81 -5.70
N VAL A 146 -1.30 4.96 -5.22
CA VAL A 146 -0.96 4.77 -3.80
C VAL A 146 -1.68 5.81 -2.93
N LEU A 147 -1.64 7.08 -3.34
CA LEU A 147 -2.33 8.17 -2.65
C LEU A 147 -3.85 7.95 -2.58
N GLN A 148 -4.45 7.58 -3.72
CA GLN A 148 -5.89 7.29 -3.79
C GLN A 148 -6.28 6.06 -2.96
N ALA A 149 -5.45 5.02 -2.92
CA ALA A 149 -5.67 3.86 -2.07
C ALA A 149 -5.72 4.24 -0.59
N GLY A 150 -4.81 5.12 -0.16
CA GLY A 150 -4.82 5.73 1.19
C GLY A 150 -5.81 6.88 1.38
N LYS A 151 -6.73 7.12 0.44
CA LYS A 151 -7.81 8.13 0.52
C LYS A 151 -7.35 9.58 0.56
N ALA A 152 -6.18 9.90 0.00
CA ALA A 152 -5.82 11.28 -0.25
C ALA A 152 -6.79 11.93 -1.26
N THR A 153 -7.11 13.20 -1.03
CA THR A 153 -7.80 14.05 -2.01
C THR A 153 -6.78 14.56 -3.01
N ILE A 154 -6.97 14.25 -4.30
CA ILE A 154 -6.07 14.72 -5.36
C ILE A 154 -6.62 16.00 -5.98
N CYS A 155 -5.92 17.10 -5.75
CA CYS A 155 -6.29 18.44 -6.17
C CYS A 155 -5.84 18.71 -7.62
N SER A 156 -6.60 19.52 -8.36
CA SER A 156 -6.29 19.85 -9.77
C SER A 156 -5.19 20.92 -9.90
N SER A 157 -5.11 21.87 -8.96
CA SER A 157 -4.07 22.90 -8.94
C SER A 157 -3.80 23.41 -7.52
N GLN A 158 -2.63 24.04 -7.30
CA GLN A 158 -2.28 24.66 -6.03
C GLN A 158 -3.11 25.91 -5.72
N ASN A 159 -3.60 26.61 -6.74
CA ASN A 159 -4.22 27.94 -6.60
C ASN A 159 -5.74 27.90 -6.40
N ALA A 160 -6.40 26.79 -6.75
CA ALA A 160 -7.85 26.68 -6.66
C ALA A 160 -8.36 26.18 -5.30
N GLU A 161 -7.51 25.50 -4.51
CA GLU A 161 -7.95 24.80 -3.31
C GLU A 161 -7.27 25.36 -2.05
N ARG A 162 -8.08 25.94 -1.15
CA ARG A 162 -7.62 26.32 0.19
C ARG A 162 -7.18 25.05 0.94
N ASN A 163 -5.99 25.12 1.58
CA ASN A 163 -5.43 24.10 2.49
C ASN A 163 -4.80 22.87 1.81
N VAL A 164 -4.04 23.03 0.72
CA VAL A 164 -3.16 21.96 0.22
C VAL A 164 -2.15 21.58 1.31
N THR A 165 -1.99 20.28 1.57
CA THR A 165 -1.10 19.77 2.62
C THR A 165 0.23 19.27 2.07
N HIS A 166 0.20 18.66 0.87
CA HIS A 166 1.37 18.04 0.26
C HIS A 166 1.42 18.35 -1.24
N VAL A 167 2.61 18.73 -1.71
CA VAL A 167 2.91 18.82 -3.14
C VAL A 167 3.98 17.81 -3.46
N PHE A 168 3.66 16.82 -4.29
CA PHE A 168 4.65 15.83 -4.74
C PHE A 168 5.23 16.22 -6.09
N ILE A 169 6.57 16.29 -6.13
CA ILE A 169 7.35 16.72 -7.29
C ILE A 169 8.27 15.57 -7.70
N ASN A 170 8.44 15.38 -9.01
CA ASN A 170 9.44 14.47 -9.53
C ASN A 170 10.83 15.12 -9.35
N ASN A 171 11.75 14.44 -8.64
CA ASN A 171 13.07 14.96 -8.24
C ASN A 171 13.92 15.56 -9.39
N LYS A 172 13.57 15.30 -10.66
CA LYS A 172 14.22 15.90 -11.83
C LYS A 172 13.92 17.38 -12.04
N ILE A 173 12.96 17.95 -11.31
CA ILE A 173 12.60 19.37 -11.37
C ILE A 173 12.53 19.87 -9.94
N PHE A 174 13.68 20.16 -9.33
CA PHE A 174 13.71 21.15 -8.27
C PHE A 174 13.83 22.51 -8.96
N PRO A 175 12.74 23.26 -9.19
CA PRO A 175 12.94 24.68 -9.43
C PRO A 175 13.46 25.22 -8.09
N MET A 176 14.71 25.68 -8.13
CA MET A 176 15.31 26.49 -7.09
C MET A 176 14.28 27.52 -6.64
N GLN A 177 14.05 27.61 -5.34
CA GLN A 177 13.02 28.45 -4.70
C GLN A 177 12.84 29.76 -5.45
N ASN A 178 11.64 30.01 -5.98
CA ASN A 178 11.16 31.35 -6.30
C ASN A 178 9.69 31.31 -6.71
N LYS A 179 8.80 31.51 -5.73
CA LYS A 179 7.82 32.61 -5.74
C LYS A 179 6.90 32.49 -4.54
N LYS A 180 6.82 33.60 -3.81
CA LYS A 180 5.78 33.93 -2.84
C LYS A 180 4.40 33.63 -3.44
N SER A 181 3.72 32.56 -3.01
CA SER A 181 2.26 32.44 -3.09
C SER A 181 1.70 31.49 -2.02
N LEU A 182 1.28 32.08 -0.90
CA LEU A 182 0.07 31.77 -0.13
C LEU A 182 -0.46 30.30 -0.14
N SER A 183 0.27 29.34 0.42
CA SER A 183 -0.32 28.23 1.17
C SER A 183 0.72 27.53 2.05
N GLU A 184 0.31 26.96 3.18
CA GLU A 184 1.14 26.18 4.12
C GLU A 184 1.65 24.84 3.54
N ALA A 185 1.44 24.58 2.25
CA ALA A 185 1.74 23.31 1.61
C ALA A 185 3.24 23.06 1.52
N ARG A 186 3.70 21.92 2.05
CA ARG A 186 5.10 21.47 1.96
C ARG A 186 5.32 20.64 0.69
N CYS A 187 6.48 20.84 0.06
CA CYS A 187 6.91 20.05 -1.11
C CYS A 187 7.68 18.81 -0.65
N TYR A 188 7.33 17.65 -1.21
CA TYR A 188 7.92 16.36 -0.83
C TYR A 188 8.45 15.58 -2.04
N PRO A 189 9.60 14.91 -1.92
CA PRO A 189 10.08 13.98 -2.93
C PRO A 189 9.17 12.74 -2.97
N LEU A 190 9.14 12.03 -4.10
CA LEU A 190 8.32 10.81 -4.24
C LEU A 190 8.68 9.71 -3.22
N GLN A 191 9.95 9.70 -2.76
CA GLN A 191 10.44 8.75 -1.75
C GLN A 191 9.71 8.90 -0.40
N TYR A 192 9.22 10.10 -0.09
CA TYR A 192 8.52 10.40 1.17
C TYR A 192 7.32 9.48 1.41
N LEU A 193 6.60 9.05 0.36
CA LEU A 193 5.48 8.12 0.53
C LEU A 193 5.91 6.76 1.06
N GLY A 194 7.04 6.24 0.54
CA GLY A 194 7.62 5.00 1.03
C GLY A 194 8.04 5.14 2.49
N ASP A 195 8.71 6.24 2.82
CA ASP A 195 9.26 6.45 4.16
C ASP A 195 8.15 6.68 5.19
N TYR A 196 7.12 7.47 4.85
CA TYR A 196 5.94 7.66 5.70
C TYR A 196 5.20 6.35 5.99
N LEU A 197 5.06 5.48 5.00
CA LEU A 197 4.38 4.20 5.20
C LEU A 197 5.25 3.20 5.96
N LEU A 198 6.54 3.10 5.62
CA LEU A 198 7.39 2.00 6.02
C LEU A 198 8.31 2.33 7.19
N GLU A 199 8.83 3.54 7.30
CA GLU A 199 9.87 3.88 8.28
C GLU A 199 9.36 4.73 9.44
N VAL A 200 8.27 5.48 9.25
CA VAL A 200 7.71 6.31 10.32
C VAL A 200 7.03 5.43 11.37
N SER A 201 7.61 5.42 12.57
CA SER A 201 6.91 5.01 13.78
C SER A 201 6.07 6.19 14.26
N LYS A 202 4.75 6.08 14.19
CA LYS A 202 3.87 6.92 15.02
C LYS A 202 3.86 6.33 16.42
N LEU A 203 5.01 6.37 17.08
CA LEU A 203 5.12 6.14 18.52
C LEU A 203 5.58 7.46 19.12
N GLN A 204 4.62 8.34 19.37
CA GLN A 204 4.59 9.28 20.49
C GLN A 204 3.28 10.05 20.43
N ASN A 205 2.51 9.87 21.51
CA ASN A 205 1.25 10.48 21.93
C ASN A 205 0.91 11.86 21.36
#